data_AF-A0A8H8DAT4-F1
#
_entry.id   AF-A0A8H8DAT4-F1
#
_cell.length_a   1.000
_cell.length_b   1.000
_cell.length_c   1.000
_cell.angle_alpha   90.00
_cell.angle_beta   90.00
_cell.angle_gamma   90.00
#
_symmetry.space_group_name_H-M   'P 1'
#
loop_
_entity.id
_entity.type
_entity.pdbx_description
1 polymer ?
#
loop_
_entity_poly.entity_id
_entity_poly.type
_entity_poly.pdbx_seq_one_letter_code
_entity_poly.pdbx_strand_id
1 'polypeptide(L)'
;MHYSPSKVCLTEVFFVCFTLGALFVVDLWALFHSNYGSLVMLFITLKVYFVTEFFNSASYQPRSVTSKSFLIYGVKGNHEFWWMQALTIVEVLFNPWGGYRIVAAIGAVIVFGGLYIRHLAMKECSDSFNHYIATVRKPHHKLVTSGVYSISRHPSYLGFWLFAVGTQLMLNNFINLVLDVAILYYFFSKRIAYEEWMLINKFYGQEYIEYRKRVGVYIPIIL
;
A
#
# COMPACT_ATOMS: atom_id res chain seq x y z
N MET A 1 24.76 -9.36 -1.05
CA MET A 1 23.98 -8.12 -1.35
C MET A 1 24.98 -7.00 -1.56
N HIS A 2 25.08 -6.42 -2.76
CA HIS A 2 25.89 -5.21 -2.95
C HIS A 2 24.96 -4.01 -3.04
N TYR A 3 25.06 -3.11 -2.07
CA TYR A 3 24.43 -1.79 -2.11
C TYR A 3 24.86 -1.07 -3.39
N SER A 4 23.90 -0.47 -4.10
CA SER A 4 24.14 0.26 -5.34
C SER A 4 23.84 1.75 -5.11
N PRO A 5 24.87 2.59 -4.92
CA PRO A 5 24.70 4.01 -4.62
C PRO A 5 23.94 4.79 -5.69
N SER A 6 23.97 4.30 -6.95
CA SER A 6 23.24 4.90 -8.06
C SER A 6 21.73 4.67 -8.02
N LYS A 7 21.25 3.69 -7.24
CA LYS A 7 19.83 3.37 -7.09
C LYS A 7 19.21 3.88 -5.80
N VAL A 8 20.01 3.94 -4.74
CA VAL A 8 19.56 4.33 -3.39
C VAL A 8 20.42 5.51 -2.95
N CYS A 9 19.87 6.71 -3.05
CA CYS A 9 20.52 7.91 -2.54
C CYS A 9 20.39 7.94 -1.00
N LEU A 10 21.45 7.56 -0.28
CA LEU A 10 21.39 7.48 1.19
C LEU A 10 21.08 8.82 1.86
N THR A 11 21.50 9.93 1.27
CA THR A 11 21.17 11.27 1.78
C THR A 11 19.67 11.54 1.68
N GLU A 12 19.05 11.20 0.56
CA GLU A 12 17.60 11.29 0.36
C GLU A 12 16.85 10.41 1.37
N VAL A 13 17.25 9.14 1.52
CA VAL A 13 16.66 8.22 2.50
C VAL A 13 16.79 8.75 3.93
N PHE A 14 17.96 9.27 4.29
CA PHE A 14 18.20 9.87 5.60
C PHE A 14 17.25 11.03 5.88
N PHE A 15 17.14 11.99 4.95
CA PHE A 15 16.27 13.15 5.13
C PHE A 15 14.79 12.76 5.19
N VAL A 16 14.34 11.81 4.38
CA VAL A 16 12.96 11.30 4.43
C VAL A 16 12.67 10.65 5.79
N CYS A 17 13.50 9.70 6.24
CA CYS A 17 13.33 9.06 7.54
C CYS A 17 13.39 10.06 8.71
N PHE A 18 14.35 10.98 8.70
CA PHE A 18 14.49 12.01 9.73
C PHE A 18 13.25 12.91 9.80
N THR A 19 12.77 13.37 8.65
CA THR A 19 11.57 14.22 8.56
C THR A 19 10.32 13.48 9.02
N LEU A 20 10.09 12.25 8.56
CA LEU A 20 8.95 11.44 8.98
C LEU A 20 8.99 11.18 10.50
N GLY A 21 10.16 10.88 11.05
CA GLY A 21 10.36 10.65 12.48
C GLY A 21 10.13 11.90 13.33
N ALA A 22 10.68 13.04 12.94
CA ALA A 22 10.46 14.31 13.64
C ALA A 22 8.97 14.71 13.65
N LEU A 23 8.31 14.60 12.50
CA LEU A 23 6.86 14.86 12.40
C LEU A 23 6.03 13.82 13.16
N PHE A 24 6.50 12.58 13.30
CA PHE A 24 5.80 11.57 14.11
C PHE A 24 5.80 11.93 15.60
N VAL A 25 6.90 12.47 16.11
CA VAL A 25 6.96 12.98 17.50
C VAL A 25 5.98 14.13 17.72
N VAL A 26 5.91 15.07 16.76
CA VAL A 26 4.93 16.17 16.80
C VAL A 26 3.50 15.64 16.81
N ASP A 27 3.18 14.66 15.96
CA ASP A 27 1.86 14.03 15.93
C ASP A 27 1.51 13.34 17.25
N LEU A 28 2.44 12.58 17.85
CA LEU A 28 2.20 11.92 19.14
C LEU A 28 1.87 12.93 20.23
N TRP A 29 2.58 14.06 20.26
CA TRP A 29 2.25 15.15 21.16
C TRP A 29 0.87 15.75 20.84
N ALA A 30 0.60 16.05 19.56
CA ALA A 30 -0.66 16.64 19.11
C ALA A 30 -1.87 15.74 19.36
N LEU A 31 -1.71 14.41 19.35
CA LEU A 31 -2.79 13.45 19.60
C LEU A 31 -3.48 13.68 20.95
N PHE A 32 -2.73 14.13 21.96
CA PHE A 32 -3.23 14.38 23.32
C PHE A 32 -3.52 15.86 23.62
N HIS A 33 -3.06 16.79 22.77
CA HIS A 33 -3.11 18.23 23.05
C HIS A 33 -3.87 19.04 21.99
N SER A 34 -4.34 18.40 20.91
CA SER A 34 -5.05 19.04 19.81
C SER A 34 -6.51 18.61 19.74
N ASN A 35 -7.39 19.50 19.28
CA ASN A 35 -8.78 19.17 18.96
C ASN A 35 -8.93 18.38 17.64
N TYR A 36 -7.84 18.20 16.88
CA TYR A 36 -7.81 17.55 15.58
C TYR A 36 -7.30 16.09 15.63
N GLY A 37 -7.74 15.30 16.62
CA GLY A 37 -7.27 13.93 16.85
C GLY A 37 -7.37 13.02 15.61
N SER A 38 -8.47 13.07 14.87
CA SER A 38 -8.67 12.27 13.63
C SER A 38 -7.65 12.62 12.54
N LEU A 39 -7.36 13.92 12.35
CA LEU A 39 -6.36 14.37 11.39
C LEU A 39 -4.95 13.91 11.79
N VAL A 40 -4.63 13.96 13.08
CA VAL A 40 -3.36 13.45 13.62
C VAL A 40 -3.26 11.93 13.42
N MET A 41 -4.33 11.18 13.65
CA MET A 41 -4.37 9.72 13.40
C MET A 41 -4.14 9.39 11.92
N LEU A 42 -4.67 10.19 10.99
CA LEU A 42 -4.38 10.05 9.56
C LEU A 42 -2.89 10.22 9.28
N PHE A 43 -2.25 11.30 9.77
CA PHE A 43 -0.83 11.55 9.53
C PHE A 43 0.08 10.48 10.13
N ILE A 44 -0.24 9.99 11.33
CA ILE A 44 0.42 8.85 11.95
C ILE A 44 0.32 7.61 11.04
N THR A 45 -0.89 7.31 10.57
CA THR A 45 -1.18 6.15 9.72
C THR A 45 -0.43 6.20 8.39
N LEU A 46 -0.38 7.37 7.75
CA LEU A 46 0.39 7.59 6.52
C LEU A 46 1.89 7.39 6.73
N LYS A 47 2.45 7.91 7.85
CA LYS A 47 3.86 7.70 8.20
C LYS A 47 4.18 6.23 8.41
N VAL A 48 3.34 5.51 9.15
CA VAL A 48 3.49 4.06 9.36
C VAL A 48 3.48 3.31 8.03
N TYR A 49 2.56 3.66 7.12
CA TYR A 49 2.50 3.09 5.77
C TYR A 49 3.82 3.32 5.01
N PHE A 50 4.25 4.57 4.85
CA PHE A 50 5.45 4.89 4.06
C PHE A 50 6.72 4.26 4.62
N VAL A 51 6.89 4.26 5.94
CA VAL A 51 8.07 3.66 6.60
C VAL A 51 8.06 2.15 6.44
N THR A 52 6.90 1.51 6.67
CA THR A 52 6.75 0.06 6.53
C THR A 52 7.05 -0.37 5.10
N GLU A 53 6.65 0.44 4.12
CA GLU A 53 6.82 0.12 2.71
C GLU A 53 8.25 0.21 2.24
N PHE A 54 8.97 1.26 2.66
CA PHE A 54 10.40 1.33 2.44
C PHE A 54 11.14 0.22 3.19
N PHE A 55 10.79 -0.05 4.44
CA PHE A 55 11.41 -1.10 5.25
C PHE A 55 11.26 -2.48 4.61
N ASN A 56 10.06 -2.83 4.16
CA ASN A 56 9.81 -4.10 3.47
C ASN A 56 10.61 -4.18 2.18
N SER A 57 10.63 -3.10 1.40
CA SER A 57 11.41 -3.00 0.16
C SER A 57 12.90 -3.22 0.39
N ALA A 58 13.46 -2.56 1.41
CA ALA A 58 14.87 -2.68 1.78
C ALA A 58 15.20 -4.09 2.28
N SER A 59 14.27 -4.73 3.01
CA SER A 59 14.46 -6.05 3.60
C SER A 59 14.34 -7.19 2.60
N TYR A 60 13.35 -7.13 1.69
CA TYR A 60 12.96 -8.27 0.85
C TYR A 60 13.22 -8.06 -0.66
N GLN A 61 13.42 -6.81 -1.10
CA GLN A 61 13.67 -6.43 -2.49
C GLN A 61 14.97 -5.62 -2.69
N PRO A 62 16.13 -6.09 -2.18
CA PRO A 62 17.39 -5.32 -2.21
C PRO A 62 17.87 -4.97 -3.63
N ARG A 63 17.40 -5.66 -4.66
CA ARG A 63 17.80 -5.45 -6.06
C ARG A 63 17.01 -4.34 -6.77
N SER A 64 15.83 -4.01 -6.25
CA SER A 64 14.88 -3.04 -6.85
C SER A 64 14.49 -1.91 -5.91
N VAL A 65 14.88 -1.95 -4.64
CA VAL A 65 14.68 -0.83 -3.71
C VAL A 65 15.38 0.44 -4.22
N THR A 66 14.66 1.56 -4.10
CA THR A 66 15.16 2.91 -4.44
C THR A 66 14.65 3.88 -3.38
N SER A 67 15.12 5.13 -3.40
CA SER A 67 14.52 6.18 -2.56
C SER A 67 13.02 6.41 -2.85
N LYS A 68 12.53 6.04 -4.03
CA LYS A 68 11.09 6.11 -4.37
C LYS A 68 10.25 5.00 -3.74
N SER A 69 10.87 4.00 -3.10
CA SER A 69 10.17 2.89 -2.44
C SER A 69 9.41 3.31 -1.17
N PHE A 70 9.57 4.54 -0.69
CA PHE A 70 8.66 5.13 0.30
C PHE A 70 7.24 5.35 -0.24
N LEU A 71 7.06 5.39 -1.56
CA LEU A 71 5.78 5.69 -2.23
C LEU A 71 5.19 7.06 -1.89
N ILE A 72 6.03 8.00 -1.45
CA ILE A 72 5.66 9.42 -1.28
C ILE A 72 5.66 10.12 -2.65
N TYR A 73 6.57 9.74 -3.55
CA TYR A 73 6.72 10.31 -4.89
C TYR A 73 7.31 9.34 -5.91
N GLY A 74 7.18 9.69 -7.19
CA GLY A 74 7.91 9.06 -8.30
C GLY A 74 7.32 7.76 -8.85
N VAL A 75 6.16 7.30 -8.35
CA VAL A 75 5.47 6.09 -8.82
C VAL A 75 4.18 6.47 -9.58
N LYS A 76 3.86 5.75 -10.67
CA LYS A 76 2.56 5.88 -11.35
C LYS A 76 1.43 5.50 -10.38
N GLY A 77 0.44 6.37 -10.19
CA GLY A 77 -0.58 6.22 -9.14
C GLY A 77 -0.41 7.17 -7.95
N ASN A 78 0.74 7.84 -7.83
CA ASN A 78 1.01 8.71 -6.69
C ASN A 78 0.15 9.98 -6.69
N HIS A 79 -0.21 10.51 -7.86
CA HIS A 79 -1.08 11.69 -7.95
C HIS A 79 -2.49 11.37 -7.45
N GLU A 80 -3.03 10.22 -7.84
CA GLU A 80 -4.33 9.72 -7.41
C GLU A 80 -4.35 9.50 -5.89
N PHE A 81 -3.28 8.90 -5.35
CA PHE A 81 -3.13 8.73 -3.91
C PHE A 81 -3.19 10.06 -3.15
N TRP A 82 -2.38 11.05 -3.54
CA TRP A 82 -2.37 12.35 -2.86
C TRP A 82 -3.68 13.12 -3.02
N TRP A 83 -4.38 12.97 -4.15
CA TRP A 83 -5.71 13.54 -4.30
C TRP A 83 -6.73 12.91 -3.35
N MET A 84 -6.71 11.59 -3.18
CA MET A 84 -7.55 10.91 -2.19
C MET A 84 -7.22 11.38 -0.76
N GLN A 85 -5.94 11.59 -0.44
CA GLN A 85 -5.54 12.12 0.88
C GLN A 85 -6.03 13.57 1.08
N ALA A 86 -5.97 14.41 0.04
CA ALA A 86 -6.49 15.77 0.11
C ALA A 86 -8.01 15.78 0.37
N LEU A 87 -8.78 14.94 -0.34
CA LEU A 87 -10.23 14.79 -0.11
C LEU A 87 -10.53 14.25 1.29
N THR A 88 -9.75 13.28 1.77
CA THR A 88 -9.83 12.75 3.14
C THR A 88 -9.66 13.88 4.16
N ILE A 89 -8.63 14.72 4.01
CA ILE A 89 -8.35 15.83 4.92
C ILE A 89 -9.50 16.83 4.90
N VAL A 90 -10.02 17.16 3.71
CA VAL A 90 -11.17 18.07 3.58
C VAL A 90 -12.37 17.54 4.39
N GLU A 91 -12.75 16.26 4.22
CA GLU A 91 -13.87 15.68 4.97
C GLU A 91 -13.61 15.66 6.49
N VAL A 92 -12.39 15.30 6.92
CA VAL A 92 -12.02 15.31 8.35
C VAL A 92 -12.15 16.73 8.93
N LEU A 93 -11.80 17.77 8.20
CA LEU A 93 -11.91 19.15 8.69
C LEU A 93 -13.37 19.60 8.86
N PHE A 94 -14.29 19.09 8.03
CA PHE A 94 -15.73 19.34 8.17
C PHE A 94 -16.41 18.44 9.20
N ASN A 95 -15.86 17.26 9.48
CA ASN A 95 -16.41 16.29 10.43
C ASN A 95 -15.32 15.68 11.34
N PRO A 96 -14.69 16.46 12.24
CA PRO A 96 -13.46 16.06 12.92
C PRO A 96 -13.62 14.90 13.92
N TRP A 97 -14.86 14.55 14.31
CA TRP A 97 -15.16 13.53 15.31
C TRP A 97 -16.41 12.73 14.94
N GLY A 98 -16.45 12.12 13.75
CA GLY A 98 -17.51 11.18 13.41
C GLY A 98 -17.76 10.21 14.57
N GLY A 99 -18.96 10.25 15.14
CA GLY A 99 -19.25 9.82 16.53
C GLY A 99 -19.16 8.31 16.80
N TYR A 100 -18.74 7.51 15.83
CA TYR A 100 -18.81 6.05 15.89
C TYR A 100 -17.45 5.44 16.27
N ARG A 101 -17.15 5.42 17.57
CA ARG A 101 -15.88 4.87 18.10
C ARG A 101 -15.64 3.40 17.73
N ILE A 102 -16.71 2.60 17.67
CA ILE A 102 -16.61 1.18 17.27
C ILE A 102 -16.21 1.07 15.80
N VAL A 103 -16.79 1.88 14.92
CA VAL A 103 -16.43 1.92 13.50
C VAL A 103 -14.97 2.36 13.35
N ALA A 104 -14.54 3.36 14.12
CA ALA A 104 -13.15 3.80 14.12
C ALA A 104 -12.17 2.67 14.52
N ALA A 105 -12.51 1.92 15.59
CA ALA A 105 -11.71 0.79 16.06
C ALA A 105 -11.65 -0.36 15.03
N ILE A 106 -12.78 -0.69 14.40
CA ILE A 106 -12.84 -1.67 13.31
C ILE A 106 -11.97 -1.20 12.14
N GLY A 107 -12.07 0.08 11.76
CA GLY A 107 -11.24 0.70 10.73
C GLY A 107 -9.76 0.56 11.03
N ALA A 108 -9.32 0.85 12.26
CA ALA A 108 -7.93 0.68 12.67
C ALA A 108 -7.46 -0.78 12.56
N VAL A 109 -8.28 -1.75 12.99
CA VAL A 109 -7.98 -3.18 12.84
C VAL A 109 -7.82 -3.56 11.35
N ILE A 110 -8.69 -3.04 10.48
CA ILE A 110 -8.61 -3.26 9.03
C ILE A 110 -7.33 -2.63 8.45
N VAL A 111 -6.96 -1.42 8.87
CA VAL A 111 -5.71 -0.75 8.45
C VAL A 111 -4.50 -1.62 8.76
N PHE A 112 -4.33 -2.02 10.02
CA PHE A 112 -3.16 -2.79 10.43
C PHE A 112 -3.17 -4.22 9.86
N GLY A 113 -4.35 -4.83 9.73
CA GLY A 113 -4.52 -6.10 9.02
C GLY A 113 -4.11 -6.01 7.55
N GLY A 114 -4.51 -4.94 6.85
CA GLY A 114 -4.14 -4.66 5.47
C GLY A 114 -2.63 -4.46 5.29
N LEU A 115 -2.01 -3.66 6.17
CA LEU A 115 -0.56 -3.46 6.20
C LEU A 115 0.19 -4.78 6.46
N TYR A 116 -0.32 -5.63 7.33
CA TYR A 116 0.27 -6.92 7.61
C TYR A 116 0.18 -7.90 6.43
N ILE A 117 -0.99 -7.98 5.78
CA ILE A 117 -1.15 -8.77 4.54
C ILE A 117 -0.18 -8.28 3.46
N ARG A 118 -0.03 -6.96 3.32
CA ARG A 118 0.90 -6.35 2.37
C ARG A 118 2.36 -6.69 2.70
N HIS A 119 2.75 -6.61 3.98
CA HIS A 119 4.06 -7.03 4.45
C HIS A 119 4.34 -8.51 4.09
N LEU A 120 3.41 -9.41 4.36
CA LEU A 120 3.54 -10.83 4.00
C LEU A 120 3.66 -11.03 2.49
N ALA A 121 2.90 -10.28 1.70
CA ALA A 121 2.96 -10.34 0.23
C ALA A 121 4.33 -9.92 -0.30
N MET A 122 4.94 -8.88 0.28
CA MET A 122 6.29 -8.44 -0.10
C MET A 122 7.35 -9.43 0.37
N LYS A 123 7.22 -9.97 1.58
CA LYS A 123 8.14 -10.98 2.12
C LYS A 123 8.15 -12.25 1.26
N GLU A 124 6.98 -12.81 0.97
CA GLU A 124 6.84 -14.07 0.24
C GLU A 124 7.23 -13.93 -1.24
N CYS A 125 6.88 -12.80 -1.87
CA CYS A 125 7.22 -12.56 -3.27
C CYS A 125 8.69 -12.12 -3.46
N SER A 126 9.30 -11.53 -2.43
CA SER A 126 10.70 -11.12 -2.36
C SER A 126 11.15 -10.44 -3.68
N ASP A 127 12.25 -10.90 -4.29
CA ASP A 127 12.83 -10.37 -5.53
C ASP A 127 11.90 -10.37 -6.76
N SER A 128 10.77 -11.07 -6.71
CA SER A 128 9.75 -11.05 -7.78
C SER A 128 8.74 -9.90 -7.61
N PHE A 129 8.72 -9.25 -6.44
CA PHE A 129 7.86 -8.10 -6.16
C PHE A 129 8.42 -6.82 -6.76
N ASN A 130 7.54 -5.96 -7.28
CA ASN A 130 7.91 -4.65 -7.75
C ASN A 130 6.73 -3.66 -7.63
N HIS A 131 7.04 -2.41 -7.27
CA HIS A 131 6.06 -1.31 -7.22
C HIS A 131 5.55 -0.90 -8.61
N TYR A 132 6.33 -1.21 -9.64
CA TYR A 132 5.94 -1.05 -11.05
C TYR A 132 5.63 -2.42 -11.63
N ILE A 133 4.60 -2.49 -12.48
CA ILE A 133 4.32 -3.71 -13.24
C ILE A 133 5.53 -4.02 -14.11
N ALA A 134 6.10 -5.20 -13.91
CA ALA A 134 7.24 -5.64 -14.70
C ALA A 134 6.80 -5.86 -16.15
N THR A 135 7.55 -5.28 -17.08
CA THR A 135 7.37 -5.50 -18.54
C THR A 135 8.36 -6.51 -19.10
N VAL A 136 9.41 -6.84 -18.34
CA VAL A 136 10.47 -7.79 -18.71
C VAL A 136 10.68 -8.78 -17.57
N ARG A 137 10.73 -10.08 -17.89
CA ARG A 137 11.04 -11.14 -16.94
C ARG A 137 12.54 -11.14 -16.67
N LYS A 138 12.93 -10.97 -15.40
CA LYS A 138 14.33 -11.13 -14.99
C LYS A 138 14.62 -12.59 -14.67
N PRO A 139 15.88 -13.06 -14.78
CA PRO A 139 16.24 -14.47 -14.51
C PRO A 139 15.85 -14.97 -13.11
N HIS A 140 15.78 -14.08 -12.13
CA HIS A 140 15.43 -14.39 -10.75
C HIS A 140 13.93 -14.27 -10.43
N HIS A 141 13.10 -13.80 -11.37
CA HIS A 141 11.65 -13.75 -11.15
C HIS A 141 11.06 -15.16 -11.19
N LYS A 142 10.36 -15.53 -10.11
CA LYS A 142 9.67 -16.80 -9.96
C LYS A 142 8.17 -16.57 -9.79
N LEU A 143 7.37 -17.51 -10.27
CA LEU A 143 5.94 -17.51 -9.99
C LEU A 143 5.73 -17.99 -8.56
N VAL A 144 5.26 -17.10 -7.68
CA VAL A 144 5.03 -17.39 -6.27
C VAL A 144 3.55 -17.73 -6.07
N THR A 145 3.28 -18.92 -5.51
CA THR A 145 1.92 -19.46 -5.31
C THR A 145 1.70 -20.00 -3.89
N SER A 146 2.69 -19.83 -3.00
CA SER A 146 2.68 -20.25 -1.60
C SER A 146 2.31 -19.12 -0.65
N GLY A 147 2.08 -19.45 0.63
CA GLY A 147 1.82 -18.46 1.68
C GLY A 147 0.57 -17.62 1.37
N VAL A 148 0.67 -16.30 1.47
CA VAL A 148 -0.47 -15.41 1.15
C VAL A 148 -0.89 -15.47 -0.33
N TYR A 149 -0.01 -15.93 -1.23
CA TYR A 149 -0.34 -16.13 -2.63
C TYR A 149 -1.16 -17.41 -2.88
N SER A 150 -1.23 -18.36 -1.95
CA SER A 150 -2.21 -19.45 -2.08
C SER A 150 -3.63 -19.00 -1.76
N ILE A 151 -3.79 -17.85 -1.08
CA ILE A 151 -5.07 -17.27 -0.69
C ILE A 151 -5.53 -16.26 -1.73
N SER A 152 -4.71 -15.28 -2.12
CA SER A 152 -5.04 -14.28 -3.14
C SER A 152 -3.93 -14.16 -4.17
N ARG A 153 -4.27 -13.97 -5.45
CA ARG A 153 -3.27 -13.76 -6.50
C ARG A 153 -2.58 -12.41 -6.42
N HIS A 154 -3.21 -11.42 -5.79
CA HIS A 154 -2.69 -10.06 -5.64
C HIS A 154 -2.80 -9.59 -4.18
N PRO A 155 -2.17 -10.28 -3.22
CA PRO A 155 -2.35 -10.01 -1.80
C PRO A 155 -1.79 -8.64 -1.39
N SER A 156 -0.76 -8.15 -2.09
CA SER A 156 -0.24 -6.79 -1.87
C SER A 156 -1.27 -5.69 -2.23
N TYR A 157 -2.04 -5.90 -3.30
CA TYR A 157 -3.11 -4.99 -3.71
C TYR A 157 -4.31 -5.08 -2.75
N LEU A 158 -4.66 -6.29 -2.30
CA LEU A 158 -5.65 -6.48 -1.25
C LEU A 158 -5.26 -5.75 0.04
N GLY A 159 -4.01 -5.90 0.49
CA GLY A 159 -3.52 -5.21 1.69
C GLY A 159 -3.60 -3.68 1.58
N PHE A 160 -3.26 -3.12 0.42
CA PHE A 160 -3.41 -1.68 0.18
C PHE A 160 -4.88 -1.24 0.09
N TRP A 161 -5.74 -2.03 -0.53
CA TRP A 161 -7.18 -1.74 -0.58
C TRP A 161 -7.78 -1.70 0.82
N LEU A 162 -7.44 -2.68 1.67
CA LEU A 162 -7.85 -2.71 3.07
C LEU A 162 -7.28 -1.53 3.86
N PHE A 163 -6.03 -1.16 3.63
CA PHE A 163 -5.43 0.04 4.23
C PHE A 163 -6.24 1.30 3.92
N ALA A 164 -6.59 1.53 2.65
CA ALA A 164 -7.33 2.72 2.24
C ALA A 164 -8.76 2.74 2.81
N VAL A 165 -9.51 1.64 2.65
CA VAL A 165 -10.88 1.50 3.18
C VAL A 165 -10.91 1.59 4.70
N GLY A 166 -9.98 0.90 5.37
CA GLY A 166 -9.82 0.94 6.82
C GLY A 166 -9.52 2.34 7.32
N THR A 167 -8.72 3.12 6.58
CA THR A 167 -8.40 4.51 6.93
C THR A 167 -9.66 5.38 6.91
N GLN A 168 -10.51 5.27 5.89
CA GLN A 168 -11.76 6.05 5.85
C GLN A 168 -12.74 5.63 6.96
N LEU A 169 -12.83 4.33 7.27
CA LEU A 169 -13.62 3.84 8.41
C LEU A 169 -13.06 4.32 9.76
N MET A 170 -11.73 4.31 9.91
CA MET A 170 -11.04 4.78 11.11
C MET A 170 -11.36 6.26 11.38
N LEU A 171 -11.47 7.05 10.31
CA LEU A 171 -11.78 8.48 10.35
C LEU A 171 -13.28 8.79 10.34
N ASN A 172 -14.14 7.78 10.17
CA ASN A 172 -15.59 7.93 9.95
C ASN A 172 -15.95 8.81 8.73
N ASN A 173 -15.10 8.79 7.70
CA ASN A 173 -15.28 9.51 6.44
C ASN A 173 -16.11 8.69 5.45
N PHE A 174 -17.43 8.62 5.65
CA PHE A 174 -18.28 7.77 4.80
C PHE A 174 -18.43 8.29 3.37
N ILE A 175 -18.33 9.60 3.13
CA ILE A 175 -18.43 10.15 1.77
C ILE A 175 -17.18 9.75 0.98
N ASN A 176 -16.01 10.03 1.54
CA ASN A 176 -14.74 9.68 0.90
C ASN A 176 -14.49 8.16 0.89
N LEU A 177 -15.07 7.38 1.80
CA LEU A 177 -15.08 5.92 1.72
C LEU A 177 -15.67 5.42 0.39
N VAL A 178 -16.83 5.95 -0.02
CA VAL A 178 -17.48 5.55 -1.28
C VAL A 178 -16.63 5.96 -2.48
N LEU A 179 -16.06 7.17 -2.45
CA LEU A 179 -15.16 7.66 -3.49
C LEU A 179 -13.90 6.81 -3.59
N ASP A 180 -13.25 6.51 -2.47
CA ASP A 180 -12.03 5.70 -2.41
C ASP A 180 -12.30 4.30 -2.96
N VAL A 181 -13.41 3.65 -2.58
CA VAL A 181 -13.78 2.33 -3.11
C VAL A 181 -13.94 2.37 -4.64
N ALA A 182 -14.60 3.39 -5.18
CA ALA A 182 -14.80 3.53 -6.62
C ALA A 182 -13.48 3.78 -7.38
N ILE A 183 -12.64 4.69 -6.87
CA ILE A 183 -11.33 5.01 -7.48
C ILE A 183 -10.41 3.79 -7.44
N LEU A 184 -10.32 3.11 -6.29
CA LEU A 184 -9.47 1.93 -6.13
C LEU A 184 -9.96 0.76 -6.97
N TYR A 185 -11.27 0.57 -7.08
CA TYR A 185 -11.85 -0.44 -7.96
C TYR A 185 -11.39 -0.23 -9.41
N TYR A 186 -11.53 0.99 -9.94
CA TYR A 186 -11.12 1.30 -11.31
C TYR A 186 -9.60 1.14 -11.49
N PHE A 187 -8.80 1.66 -10.56
CA PHE A 187 -7.36 1.59 -10.58
C PHE A 187 -6.87 0.14 -10.58
N PHE A 188 -7.30 -0.67 -9.61
CA PHE A 188 -6.85 -2.05 -9.48
C PHE A 188 -7.41 -2.96 -10.57
N SER A 189 -8.64 -2.77 -11.04
CA SER A 189 -9.18 -3.58 -12.15
C SER A 189 -8.32 -3.45 -13.40
N LYS A 190 -7.96 -2.21 -13.78
CA LYS A 190 -7.07 -1.96 -14.92
C LYS A 190 -5.66 -2.49 -14.68
N ARG A 191 -5.13 -2.25 -13.48
CA ARG A 191 -3.76 -2.62 -13.12
C ARG A 191 -3.57 -4.13 -13.13
N ILE A 192 -4.49 -4.86 -12.49
CA ILE A 192 -4.51 -6.32 -12.41
C ILE A 192 -4.69 -6.93 -13.79
N ALA A 193 -5.63 -6.45 -14.59
CA ALA A 193 -5.83 -6.97 -15.95
C ALA A 193 -4.56 -6.88 -16.80
N TYR A 194 -3.86 -5.75 -16.77
CA TYR A 194 -2.60 -5.57 -17.48
C TYR A 194 -1.48 -6.45 -16.92
N GLU A 195 -1.38 -6.57 -15.59
CA GLU A 195 -0.36 -7.41 -14.95
C GLU A 195 -0.57 -8.90 -15.21
N GLU A 196 -1.81 -9.40 -15.10
CA GLU A 196 -2.13 -10.80 -15.44
C GLU A 196 -1.89 -11.08 -16.93
N TRP A 197 -2.18 -10.12 -17.81
CA TRP A 197 -1.84 -10.24 -19.23
C TRP A 197 -0.34 -10.40 -19.45
N MET A 198 0.50 -9.63 -18.74
CA MET A 198 1.96 -9.77 -18.79
C MET A 198 2.42 -11.14 -18.24
N LEU A 199 1.85 -11.56 -17.11
CA LEU A 199 2.18 -12.83 -16.46
C LEU A 199 1.87 -14.03 -17.36
N ILE A 200 0.74 -13.99 -18.06
CA ILE A 200 0.34 -15.04 -19.02
C ILE A 200 1.18 -14.96 -20.29
N ASN A 201 1.18 -13.81 -20.98
CA ASN A 201 1.66 -13.74 -22.36
C ASN A 201 3.18 -13.57 -22.49
N LYS A 202 3.86 -13.14 -21.42
CA LYS A 202 5.29 -12.84 -21.46
C LYS A 202 6.12 -13.63 -20.47
N PHE A 203 5.58 -14.01 -19.31
CA PHE A 203 6.41 -14.54 -18.22
C PHE A 203 6.24 -16.03 -17.96
N TYR A 204 5.02 -16.51 -17.71
CA TYR A 204 4.78 -17.85 -17.14
C TYR A 204 3.76 -18.71 -17.91
N GLY A 205 2.97 -18.13 -18.82
CA GLY A 205 2.07 -18.90 -19.69
C GLY A 205 1.12 -19.81 -18.92
N GLN A 206 1.16 -21.11 -19.24
CA GLN A 206 0.23 -22.11 -18.69
C GLN A 206 0.31 -22.23 -17.17
N GLU A 207 1.50 -22.08 -16.56
CA GLU A 207 1.66 -22.17 -15.11
C GLU A 207 0.80 -21.12 -14.39
N TYR A 208 0.77 -19.89 -14.92
CA TYR A 208 -0.07 -18.83 -14.36
C TYR A 208 -1.56 -19.07 -14.63
N ILE A 209 -1.91 -19.64 -15.79
CA ILE A 209 -3.30 -19.99 -16.12
C ILE A 209 -3.85 -21.02 -15.12
N GLU A 210 -3.07 -22.06 -14.81
CA GLU A 210 -3.47 -23.08 -13.83
C GLU A 210 -3.55 -22.52 -12.41
N TYR A 211 -2.64 -21.63 -12.04
CA TYR A 211 -2.72 -20.90 -10.77
C TYR A 211 -3.98 -20.01 -10.70
N ARG A 212 -4.29 -19.29 -11.78
CA ARG A 212 -5.46 -18.39 -11.91
C ARG A 212 -6.79 -19.11 -11.70
N LYS A 213 -6.89 -20.37 -12.14
CA LYS A 213 -8.09 -21.20 -11.94
C LYS A 213 -8.36 -21.56 -10.48
N ARG A 214 -7.32 -21.60 -9.64
CA ARG A 214 -7.40 -22.12 -8.26
C ARG A 214 -7.52 -21.03 -7.19
N VAL A 215 -6.98 -19.85 -7.45
CA VAL A 215 -6.85 -18.77 -6.46
C VAL A 215 -7.47 -17.51 -7.02
N GLY A 216 -8.35 -16.81 -6.30
CA GLY A 216 -8.99 -15.55 -6.72
C GLY A 216 -8.17 -14.27 -6.41
N VAL A 217 -8.68 -13.10 -6.79
CA VAL A 217 -8.09 -11.79 -6.42
C VAL A 217 -8.52 -11.35 -5.01
N TYR A 218 -9.80 -11.54 -4.67
CA TYR A 218 -10.42 -11.20 -3.38
C TYR A 218 -10.42 -9.72 -2.99
N ILE A 219 -10.11 -8.81 -3.91
CA ILE A 219 -10.48 -7.40 -3.77
C ILE A 219 -11.95 -7.30 -4.14
N PRO A 220 -12.83 -6.77 -3.28
CA PRO A 220 -14.25 -6.68 -3.58
C PRO A 220 -14.52 -6.06 -4.95
N ILE A 221 -15.47 -6.64 -5.69
CA ILE A 221 -15.92 -6.19 -7.02
C ILE A 221 -14.94 -6.54 -8.17
N ILE A 222 -13.68 -6.94 -7.89
CA ILE A 222 -12.72 -7.39 -8.90
C ILE A 222 -12.74 -8.92 -9.01
N LEU A 223 -13.14 -9.44 -10.17
CA LEU A 223 -13.20 -10.87 -10.50
C LEU A 223 -11.86 -11.41 -11.02
#